data_AF-A0A2N5V4V2-F1
#
_entry.id   AF-A0A2N5V4V2-F1
#
_cell.length_a   1.000
_cell.length_b   1.000
_cell.length_c   1.000
_cell.angle_alpha   90.00
_cell.angle_beta   90.00
_cell.angle_gamma   90.00
#
_symmetry.space_group_name_H-M   'P 1'
#
loop_
_entity.id
_entity.type
_entity.pdbx_description
1 polymer ?
#
loop_
_entity_poly.entity_id
_entity_poly.type
_entity_poly.pdbx_seq_one_letter_code
_entity_poly.pdbx_strand_id
1 'polypeptide(L)'
;MHDPNSAANPNLNIPSTTPAGLTSAFRTPSVDLPGRTAHQDTAKAAATREAIRVMIATQKASIVQGQADREASALQMSCIEEAILLLSMKAEPTPPPPAHEPLGRVNLQKFKTTNGPIFSEPFHAIEPFVNWVKALEIFFLTKGIIHHTDKIAIVGSLIQETNTLAFYASKTDILGTITWLKFKDLIFGFALPPLWQTTLKLRLRKLHMSETESFLTYSTRGRCEPEPLW
;
A
#
# COMPACT_ATOMS: atom_id res chain seq x y z
N MET A 1 29.84 -25.73 -36.48
CA MET A 1 29.73 -27.14 -36.92
C MET A 1 28.59 -27.77 -36.14
N HIS A 2 27.50 -28.08 -36.85
CA HIS A 2 26.49 -29.11 -36.60
C HIS A 2 25.92 -29.36 -35.18
N ASP A 3 24.69 -28.86 -34.99
CA ASP A 3 23.45 -29.54 -34.51
C ASP A 3 23.26 -31.01 -35.01
N PRO A 4 22.17 -31.79 -34.72
CA PRO A 4 21.06 -31.73 -33.73
C PRO A 4 20.60 -33.14 -33.18
N ASN A 5 19.47 -33.17 -32.45
CA ASN A 5 18.26 -33.96 -32.79
C ASN A 5 17.78 -35.16 -31.91
N SER A 6 16.45 -35.24 -31.87
CA SER A 6 15.54 -36.40 -31.68
C SER A 6 15.20 -36.89 -30.27
N ALA A 7 13.98 -37.32 -29.93
CA ALA A 7 12.63 -37.23 -30.52
C ALA A 7 11.64 -37.96 -29.58
N ALA A 8 10.35 -37.64 -29.71
CA ALA A 8 9.18 -38.53 -29.61
C ALA A 8 8.61 -39.02 -28.24
N ASN A 9 7.41 -38.49 -27.94
CA ASN A 9 6.21 -39.11 -27.31
C ASN A 9 5.78 -40.45 -27.98
N PRO A 10 4.65 -41.13 -27.63
CA PRO A 10 3.76 -41.17 -26.43
C PRO A 10 3.48 -42.65 -25.98
N ASN A 11 2.54 -42.92 -25.06
CA ASN A 11 1.56 -44.02 -25.22
C ASN A 11 0.46 -44.08 -24.14
N LEU A 12 -0.80 -44.08 -24.62
CA LEU A 12 -1.98 -44.65 -23.97
C LEU A 12 -1.88 -46.17 -23.95
N ASN A 13 -2.47 -46.84 -22.94
CA ASN A 13 -3.34 -48.00 -23.15
C ASN A 13 -4.05 -48.46 -21.88
N ILE A 14 -5.39 -48.53 -21.96
CA ILE A 14 -6.27 -49.49 -21.25
C ILE A 14 -6.19 -50.82 -22.06
N PRO A 15 -6.57 -52.02 -21.54
CA PRO A 15 -8.01 -52.39 -21.51
C PRO A 15 -8.45 -53.44 -20.44
N SER A 16 -9.76 -53.42 -20.18
CA SER A 16 -10.75 -54.53 -20.07
C SER A 16 -10.47 -55.80 -19.26
N THR A 17 -11.52 -56.37 -18.64
CA THR A 17 -11.98 -57.78 -18.86
C THR A 17 -13.30 -58.05 -18.13
N THR A 18 -14.35 -58.38 -18.90
CA THR A 18 -15.46 -59.27 -18.51
C THR A 18 -15.05 -60.69 -18.91
N PRO A 19 -15.56 -61.75 -18.26
CA PRO A 19 -16.14 -62.82 -19.09
C PRO A 19 -17.44 -63.40 -18.53
N ALA A 20 -18.25 -63.85 -19.49
CA ALA A 20 -19.43 -64.67 -19.34
C ALA A 20 -19.10 -66.18 -19.44
N GLY A 21 -20.03 -67.03 -19.00
CA GLY A 21 -20.14 -68.45 -19.35
C GLY A 21 -20.46 -69.35 -18.15
N LEU A 22 -21.11 -70.52 -18.22
CA LEU A 22 -21.67 -71.33 -19.32
C LEU A 22 -22.41 -72.55 -18.68
N THR A 23 -23.55 -72.95 -19.27
CA THR A 23 -24.06 -74.33 -19.55
C THR A 23 -24.40 -75.43 -18.51
N SER A 24 -25.52 -76.11 -18.84
CA SER A 24 -25.82 -77.58 -18.79
C SER A 24 -26.29 -78.22 -17.48
N ALA A 25 -27.25 -79.17 -17.42
CA ALA A 25 -28.16 -79.76 -18.41
C ALA A 25 -29.18 -80.74 -17.73
N PHE A 26 -30.20 -81.13 -18.51
CA PHE A 26 -30.97 -82.40 -18.54
C PHE A 26 -32.33 -82.59 -17.82
N ARG A 27 -33.35 -82.71 -18.69
CA ARG A 27 -34.37 -83.79 -18.83
C ARG A 27 -35.77 -83.60 -18.18
N THR A 28 -36.75 -83.45 -19.07
CA THR A 28 -38.24 -83.53 -18.98
C THR A 28 -38.76 -84.95 -18.65
N PRO A 29 -40.08 -85.26 -18.44
CA PRO A 29 -41.28 -84.46 -18.80
C PRO A 29 -42.50 -84.48 -17.82
N SER A 30 -43.42 -83.53 -18.06
CA SER A 30 -44.90 -83.65 -18.10
C SER A 30 -45.68 -84.14 -16.87
N VAL A 31 -46.58 -83.28 -16.33
CA VAL A 31 -48.06 -83.41 -16.39
C VAL A 31 -48.68 -82.04 -16.03
N ASP A 32 -49.65 -81.61 -16.85
CA ASP A 32 -50.77 -80.65 -16.68
C ASP A 32 -51.19 -80.30 -15.22
N LEU A 33 -51.74 -79.14 -14.82
CA LEU A 33 -52.29 -77.90 -15.40
C LEU A 33 -52.52 -76.93 -14.18
N PRO A 34 -53.39 -75.90 -14.25
CA PRO A 34 -53.14 -74.47 -14.46
C PRO A 34 -53.06 -73.63 -13.18
N GLY A 35 -52.46 -72.44 -13.25
CA GLY A 35 -52.80 -71.41 -12.26
C GLY A 35 -51.86 -70.22 -12.11
N ARG A 36 -51.53 -69.45 -13.16
CA ARG A 36 -51.04 -68.08 -12.96
C ARG A 36 -51.02 -67.23 -14.24
N THR A 37 -52.17 -66.72 -14.68
CA THR A 37 -52.21 -65.72 -15.78
C THR A 37 -53.01 -64.45 -15.44
N ALA A 38 -53.67 -64.35 -14.29
CA ALA A 38 -54.38 -63.10 -13.93
C ALA A 38 -53.53 -62.15 -13.06
N HIS A 39 -52.72 -62.68 -12.13
CA HIS A 39 -52.02 -61.86 -11.12
C HIS A 39 -50.74 -61.17 -11.62
N GLN A 40 -50.08 -61.73 -12.63
CA GLN A 40 -48.82 -61.18 -13.16
C GLN A 40 -49.05 -60.02 -14.14
N ASP A 41 -50.11 -60.09 -14.94
CA ASP A 41 -50.51 -59.02 -15.86
C ASP A 41 -51.13 -57.83 -15.13
N THR A 42 -51.90 -58.06 -14.05
CA THR A 42 -52.40 -56.99 -13.19
C THR A 42 -51.28 -56.30 -12.41
N ALA A 43 -50.29 -57.05 -11.91
CA ALA A 43 -49.12 -56.47 -11.24
C ALA A 43 -48.26 -55.64 -12.19
N LYS A 44 -48.05 -56.12 -13.43
CA LYS A 44 -47.30 -55.38 -14.47
C LYS A 44 -48.04 -54.12 -14.92
N ALA A 45 -49.36 -54.18 -15.10
CA ALA A 45 -50.18 -53.02 -15.44
C ALA A 45 -50.20 -51.97 -14.32
N ALA A 46 -50.29 -52.41 -13.05
CA ALA A 46 -50.17 -51.54 -11.89
C ALA A 46 -48.79 -50.87 -11.82
N ALA A 47 -47.72 -51.63 -12.04
CA ALA A 47 -46.34 -51.12 -12.09
C ALA A 47 -46.14 -50.07 -13.20
N THR A 48 -46.67 -50.29 -14.40
CA THR A 48 -46.62 -49.31 -15.50
C THR A 48 -47.39 -48.03 -15.16
N ARG A 49 -48.56 -48.16 -14.53
CA ARG A 49 -49.37 -47.01 -14.09
C ARG A 49 -48.66 -46.21 -12.99
N GLU A 50 -47.99 -46.88 -12.06
CA GLU A 50 -47.13 -46.21 -11.07
C GLU A 50 -45.93 -45.53 -11.73
N ALA A 51 -45.26 -46.17 -12.68
CA ALA A 51 -44.15 -45.58 -13.42
C ALA A 51 -44.57 -44.29 -14.16
N ILE A 52 -45.73 -44.29 -14.81
CA ILE A 52 -46.28 -43.10 -15.48
C ILE A 52 -46.59 -41.99 -14.46
N ARG A 53 -47.18 -42.32 -13.30
CA ARG A 53 -47.44 -41.34 -12.25
C ARG A 53 -46.16 -40.72 -11.71
N VAL A 54 -45.14 -41.54 -11.47
CA VAL A 54 -43.83 -41.08 -11.00
C VAL A 54 -43.18 -40.17 -12.05
N MET A 55 -43.21 -40.53 -13.35
CA MET A 55 -42.67 -39.66 -14.40
C MET A 55 -43.37 -38.30 -14.48
N ILE A 56 -44.70 -38.27 -14.39
CA ILE A 56 -45.47 -37.01 -14.39
C ILE A 56 -45.15 -36.19 -13.13
N ALA A 57 -45.05 -36.83 -11.97
CA ALA A 57 -44.70 -36.16 -10.72
C ALA A 57 -43.28 -35.57 -10.79
N THR A 58 -42.31 -36.32 -11.31
CA THR A 58 -40.93 -35.87 -11.52
C THR A 58 -40.87 -34.69 -12.49
N GLN A 59 -41.58 -34.76 -13.62
CA GLN A 59 -41.60 -33.66 -14.59
C GLN A 59 -42.19 -32.38 -13.98
N LYS A 60 -43.28 -32.50 -13.21
CA LYS A 60 -43.87 -31.38 -12.48
C LYS A 60 -42.90 -30.81 -11.44
N ALA A 61 -42.22 -31.67 -10.67
CA ALA A 61 -41.24 -31.25 -9.69
C ALA A 61 -40.06 -30.51 -10.33
N SER A 62 -39.56 -30.99 -11.48
CA SER A 62 -38.48 -30.32 -12.23
C SER A 62 -38.88 -28.93 -12.74
N ILE A 63 -40.13 -28.75 -13.19
CA ILE A 63 -40.64 -27.44 -13.61
C ILE A 63 -40.72 -26.47 -12.42
N VAL A 64 -41.26 -26.95 -11.29
CA VAL A 64 -41.38 -26.14 -10.06
C VAL A 64 -40.00 -25.77 -9.52
N GLN A 65 -39.05 -26.70 -9.50
CA GLN A 65 -37.67 -26.44 -9.06
C GLN A 65 -36.98 -25.45 -9.99
N GLY A 66 -37.08 -25.64 -11.31
CA GLY A 66 -36.48 -24.73 -12.28
C GLY A 66 -37.04 -23.30 -12.19
N GLN A 67 -38.33 -23.17 -11.86
CA GLN A 67 -38.95 -21.86 -11.62
C GLN A 67 -38.44 -21.23 -10.31
N ALA A 68 -38.38 -22.01 -9.22
CA ALA A 68 -37.86 -21.54 -7.93
C ALA A 68 -36.38 -21.12 -8.03
N ASP A 69 -35.55 -21.88 -8.74
CA ASP A 69 -34.13 -21.57 -8.96
C ASP A 69 -33.98 -20.28 -9.77
N ARG A 70 -34.83 -20.07 -10.78
CA ARG A 70 -34.86 -18.84 -11.58
C ARG A 70 -35.28 -17.64 -10.74
N GLU A 71 -36.28 -17.78 -9.88
CA GLU A 71 -36.72 -16.73 -8.97
C GLU A 71 -35.65 -16.38 -7.93
N ALA A 72 -35.00 -17.39 -7.34
CA ALA A 72 -33.88 -17.18 -6.42
C ALA A 72 -32.71 -16.47 -7.10
N SER A 73 -32.39 -16.84 -8.34
CA SER A 73 -31.34 -16.18 -9.14
C SER A 73 -31.70 -14.73 -9.49
N ALA A 74 -32.96 -14.47 -9.86
CA ALA A 74 -33.44 -13.12 -10.15
C ALA A 74 -33.41 -12.23 -8.90
N LEU A 75 -33.76 -12.78 -7.73
CA LEU A 75 -33.70 -12.07 -6.46
C LEU A 75 -32.25 -11.78 -6.05
N GLN A 76 -31.34 -12.73 -6.23
CA GLN A 76 -29.91 -12.50 -6.01
C GLN A 76 -29.36 -11.41 -6.94
N MET A 77 -29.72 -11.43 -8.22
CA MET A 77 -29.31 -10.41 -9.17
C MET A 77 -29.85 -9.04 -8.78
N SER A 78 -31.12 -8.94 -8.39
CA SER A 78 -31.74 -7.71 -7.92
C SER A 78 -31.05 -7.16 -6.66
N CYS A 79 -30.72 -8.02 -5.69
CA CYS A 79 -29.96 -7.59 -4.50
C CYS A 79 -28.54 -7.11 -4.85
N ILE A 80 -27.89 -7.74 -5.83
CA ILE A 80 -26.56 -7.32 -6.32
C ILE A 80 -26.68 -5.98 -7.05
N GLU A 81 -27.67 -5.79 -7.92
CA GLU A 81 -27.93 -4.53 -8.62
C GLU A 81 -28.23 -3.39 -7.65
N GLU A 82 -29.06 -3.62 -6.62
CA GLU A 82 -29.31 -2.64 -5.56
C GLU A 82 -28.05 -2.35 -4.73
N ALA A 83 -27.24 -3.37 -4.41
CA ALA A 83 -25.97 -3.17 -3.70
C ALA A 83 -24.98 -2.36 -4.56
N ILE A 84 -24.92 -2.60 -5.87
CA ILE A 84 -24.09 -1.83 -6.80
C ILE A 84 -24.60 -0.40 -6.91
N LEU A 85 -25.91 -0.18 -7.03
CA LEU A 85 -26.50 1.17 -7.04
C LEU A 85 -26.25 1.91 -5.73
N LEU A 86 -26.41 1.25 -4.57
CA LEU A 86 -26.08 1.81 -3.26
C LEU A 86 -24.58 2.12 -3.12
N LEU A 87 -23.70 1.27 -3.65
CA LEU A 87 -22.26 1.51 -3.69
C LEU A 87 -21.89 2.64 -4.66
N SER A 88 -22.58 2.77 -5.80
CA SER A 88 -22.37 3.85 -6.78
C SER A 88 -22.90 5.19 -6.29
N MET A 89 -24.04 5.22 -5.59
CA MET A 89 -24.54 6.43 -4.92
C MET A 89 -23.69 6.80 -3.70
N LYS A 90 -22.99 5.82 -3.10
CA LYS A 90 -22.00 6.00 -2.04
C LYS A 90 -20.55 6.07 -2.58
N ALA A 91 -20.40 6.18 -3.90
CA ALA A 91 -19.15 6.48 -4.58
C ALA A 91 -19.20 7.89 -5.17
N GLU A 92 -19.84 8.83 -4.48
CA GLU A 92 -19.18 10.11 -4.31
C GLU A 92 -18.02 9.81 -3.34
N PRO A 93 -16.74 9.93 -3.74
CA PRO A 93 -15.68 10.04 -2.77
C PRO A 93 -15.93 11.33 -2.00
N THR A 94 -16.79 11.26 -0.97
CA THR A 94 -16.67 12.20 0.14
C THR A 94 -15.22 12.07 0.54
N PRO A 95 -14.39 13.11 0.36
CA PRO A 95 -13.04 13.06 0.86
C PRO A 95 -13.16 12.59 2.31
N PRO A 96 -12.29 11.69 2.81
CA PRO A 96 -12.19 11.54 4.26
C PRO A 96 -12.20 12.97 4.82
N PRO A 97 -13.08 13.33 5.79
CA PRO A 97 -13.19 14.71 6.28
C PRO A 97 -11.76 15.16 6.41
N PRO A 98 -11.30 16.17 5.63
CA PRO A 98 -9.89 16.42 5.40
C PRO A 98 -9.31 16.34 6.78
N ALA A 99 -8.50 15.30 7.06
CA ALA A 99 -8.09 15.00 8.43
C ALA A 99 -7.54 16.33 8.87
N HIS A 100 -8.30 17.08 9.70
CA HIS A 100 -8.21 18.54 9.67
C HIS A 100 -6.76 18.75 9.97
N GLU A 101 -5.95 19.10 8.96
CA GLU A 101 -4.52 19.27 9.19
C GLU A 101 -4.56 20.40 10.18
N PRO A 102 -4.25 20.14 11.47
CA PRO A 102 -4.69 21.04 12.50
C PRO A 102 -4.05 22.37 12.12
N LEU A 103 -4.93 23.35 11.90
CA LEU A 103 -4.73 24.50 11.03
C LEU A 103 -3.25 24.95 11.03
N GLY A 104 -2.53 24.67 9.93
CA GLY A 104 -1.12 25.05 9.78
C GLY A 104 -0.07 23.96 10.06
N ARG A 105 -0.44 22.67 10.16
CA ARG A 105 0.53 21.56 10.10
C ARG A 105 0.90 21.18 8.67
N VAL A 106 2.17 20.87 8.47
CA VAL A 106 2.71 20.39 7.19
C VAL A 106 2.59 18.87 7.11
N ASN A 107 2.07 18.35 6.00
CA ASN A 107 2.15 16.92 5.70
C ASN A 107 3.59 16.50 5.40
N LEU A 108 4.33 16.07 6.42
CA LEU A 108 5.75 15.69 6.31
C LEU A 108 5.99 14.55 5.30
N GLN A 109 5.01 13.65 5.11
CA GLN A 109 5.14 12.53 4.17
C GLN A 109 5.09 12.98 2.70
N LYS A 110 4.33 14.05 2.42
CA LYS A 110 4.21 14.64 1.06
C LYS A 110 5.16 15.82 0.86
N PHE A 111 5.76 16.33 1.93
CA PHE A 111 6.65 17.48 1.89
C PHE A 111 7.98 17.11 1.22
N LYS A 112 8.19 17.66 0.03
CA LYS A 112 9.45 17.47 -0.70
C LYS A 112 10.49 18.47 -0.20
N THR A 113 11.54 17.96 0.43
CA THR A 113 12.73 18.72 0.83
C THR A 113 13.75 18.88 -0.30
N THR A 114 13.43 18.43 -1.52
CA THR A 114 14.33 18.43 -2.68
C THR A 114 14.92 19.80 -3.01
N ASN A 115 14.25 20.90 -2.63
CA ASN A 115 14.71 22.27 -2.85
C ASN A 115 15.07 22.99 -1.53
N GLY A 116 15.22 22.27 -0.43
CA GLY A 116 15.60 22.84 0.86
C GLY A 116 17.12 23.06 0.96
N PRO A 117 17.57 23.98 1.83
CA PRO A 117 18.99 24.21 2.05
C PRO A 117 19.59 23.01 2.79
N ILE A 118 20.48 22.29 2.13
CA ILE A 118 21.16 21.12 2.69
C ILE A 118 22.41 21.57 3.45
N PHE A 119 22.62 21.02 4.64
CA PHE A 119 23.86 21.18 5.39
C PHE A 119 24.77 19.98 5.17
N SER A 120 25.76 20.13 4.29
CA SER A 120 26.79 19.13 3.97
C SER A 120 28.20 19.59 4.35
N GLU A 121 28.31 20.77 4.95
CA GLU A 121 29.59 21.40 5.27
C GLU A 121 30.21 20.78 6.53
N PRO A 122 31.52 20.93 6.77
CA PRO A 122 32.19 20.29 7.90
C PRO A 122 31.61 20.69 9.27
N PHE A 123 31.69 19.74 10.20
CA PHE A 123 31.39 19.99 11.62
C PHE A 123 32.22 21.16 12.17
N HIS A 124 31.62 22.00 13.01
CA HIS A 124 32.22 23.25 13.54
C HIS A 124 32.50 24.37 12.51
N ALA A 125 32.07 24.23 11.26
CA ALA A 125 32.17 25.32 10.29
C ALA A 125 31.17 26.44 10.65
N ILE A 126 31.68 27.52 11.28
CA ILE A 126 30.84 28.59 11.85
C ILE A 126 29.97 29.28 10.78
N GLU A 127 30.60 29.82 9.74
CA GLU A 127 29.89 30.62 8.73
C GLU A 127 28.93 29.78 7.90
N PRO A 128 29.32 28.59 7.39
CA PRO A 128 28.39 27.76 6.64
C PRO A 128 27.19 27.30 7.47
N PHE A 129 27.40 26.95 8.74
CA PHE A 129 26.31 26.57 9.63
C PHE A 129 25.34 27.72 9.91
N VAL A 130 25.85 28.92 10.24
CA VAL A 130 25.00 30.10 10.50
C VAL A 130 24.24 30.50 9.23
N ASN A 131 24.87 30.44 8.07
CA ASN A 131 24.22 30.72 6.79
C ASN A 131 23.15 29.69 6.44
N TRP A 132 23.40 28.41 6.74
CA TRP A 132 22.41 27.35 6.56
C TRP A 132 21.17 27.57 7.44
N VAL A 133 21.33 27.94 8.72
CA VAL A 133 20.19 28.25 9.60
C VAL A 133 19.41 29.46 9.08
N LYS A 134 20.08 30.49 8.58
CA LYS A 134 19.42 31.65 7.92
C LYS A 134 18.61 31.20 6.71
N ALA A 135 19.18 30.33 5.87
CA ALA A 135 18.49 29.77 4.72
C ALA A 135 17.27 28.93 5.13
N LEU A 136 17.36 28.17 6.24
CA LEU A 136 16.22 27.43 6.79
C LEU A 136 15.09 28.36 7.26
N GLU A 137 15.41 29.47 7.92
CA GLU A 137 14.41 30.44 8.36
C GLU A 137 13.66 31.07 7.17
N ILE A 138 14.40 31.43 6.11
CA ILE A 138 13.81 31.89 4.85
C ILE A 138 12.98 30.77 4.18
N PHE A 139 13.48 29.55 4.16
CA PHE A 139 12.77 28.40 3.61
C PHE A 139 11.45 28.15 4.34
N PHE A 140 11.44 28.18 5.67
CA PHE A 140 10.21 28.02 6.45
C PHE A 140 9.23 29.15 6.22
N LEU A 141 9.72 30.40 6.16
CA LEU A 141 8.88 31.55 5.87
C LEU A 141 8.22 31.43 4.49
N THR A 142 9.01 31.12 3.46
CA THR A 142 8.53 31.01 2.08
C THR A 142 7.59 29.82 1.85
N LYS A 143 7.74 28.75 2.64
CA LYS A 143 6.87 27.57 2.59
C LYS A 143 5.68 27.63 3.55
N GLY A 144 5.55 28.70 4.34
CA GLY A 144 4.46 28.84 5.31
C GLY A 144 4.52 27.82 6.45
N ILE A 145 5.72 27.36 6.81
CA ILE A 145 5.93 26.36 7.86
C ILE A 145 5.97 27.10 9.19
N ILE A 146 4.89 26.98 9.97
CA ILE A 146 4.72 27.72 11.22
C ILE A 146 5.05 26.83 12.42
N HIS A 147 4.56 25.59 12.41
CA HIS A 147 4.62 24.71 13.57
C HIS A 147 6.06 24.27 13.92
N HIS A 148 6.43 24.33 15.19
CA HIS A 148 7.77 23.98 15.67
C HIS A 148 8.18 22.54 15.35
N THR A 149 7.33 21.57 15.67
CA THR A 149 7.58 20.14 15.38
C THR A 149 7.84 19.90 13.89
N ASP A 150 7.11 20.59 13.01
CA ASP A 150 7.26 20.41 11.56
C ASP A 150 8.59 21.01 11.08
N LYS A 151 8.97 22.20 11.57
CA LYS A 151 10.29 22.79 11.31
C LYS A 151 11.40 21.84 11.72
N ILE A 152 11.35 21.32 12.94
CA ILE A 152 12.36 20.42 13.50
C ILE A 152 12.47 19.14 12.66
N ALA A 153 11.34 18.50 12.34
CA ALA A 153 11.31 17.29 11.53
C ALA A 153 11.90 17.53 10.12
N ILE A 154 11.57 18.65 9.49
CA ILE A 154 12.11 19.03 8.18
C ILE A 154 13.63 19.28 8.27
N VAL A 155 14.11 19.96 9.31
CA VAL A 155 15.56 20.15 9.53
C VAL A 155 16.29 18.81 9.56
N GLY A 156 15.76 17.81 10.26
CA GLY A 156 16.37 16.48 10.32
C GLY A 156 16.64 15.87 8.94
N SER A 157 15.76 16.13 7.96
CA SER A 157 15.93 15.66 6.58
C SER A 157 16.87 16.52 5.71
N LEU A 158 17.30 17.68 6.21
CA LEU A 158 18.17 18.63 5.53
C LEU A 158 19.61 18.62 6.06
N ILE A 159 19.91 17.78 7.05
CA ILE A 159 21.26 17.59 7.58
C ILE A 159 21.89 16.38 6.90
N GLN A 160 23.00 16.59 6.17
CA GLN A 160 23.84 15.53 5.61
C GLN A 160 25.15 15.35 6.38
N GLU A 161 25.59 16.36 7.12
CA GLU A 161 26.78 16.27 7.97
C GLU A 161 26.59 15.24 9.09
N THR A 162 27.52 14.30 9.18
CA THR A 162 27.40 13.07 9.99
C THR A 162 27.25 13.34 11.49
N ASN A 163 28.05 14.23 12.07
CA ASN A 163 28.07 14.44 13.53
C ASN A 163 26.78 15.12 13.99
N THR A 164 26.35 16.14 13.27
CA THR A 164 25.12 16.89 13.52
C THR A 164 23.90 15.98 13.32
N LEU A 165 23.92 15.13 12.30
CA LEU A 165 22.87 14.14 12.07
C LEU A 165 22.80 13.10 13.19
N ALA A 166 23.94 12.59 13.64
CA ALA A 166 24.01 11.64 14.77
C ALA A 166 23.48 12.27 16.06
N PHE A 167 23.82 13.53 16.34
CA PHE A 167 23.27 14.28 17.46
C PHE A 167 21.76 14.46 17.35
N TYR A 168 21.26 14.85 16.17
CA TYR A 168 19.83 14.96 15.91
C TYR A 168 19.10 13.63 16.19
N ALA A 169 19.62 12.52 15.66
CA ALA A 169 19.07 11.18 15.88
C ALA A 169 19.03 10.80 17.36
N SER A 170 20.07 11.16 18.13
CA SER A 170 20.16 10.89 19.56
C SER A 170 19.14 11.64 20.43
N LYS A 171 18.49 12.68 19.89
CA LYS A 171 17.54 13.54 20.61
C LYS A 171 16.09 13.34 20.15
N THR A 172 15.82 12.35 19.31
CA THR A 172 14.50 12.11 18.69
C THR A 172 13.35 11.99 19.69
N ASP A 173 13.63 11.55 20.91
CA ASP A 173 12.69 11.45 22.05
C ASP A 173 12.16 12.81 22.52
N ILE A 174 13.01 13.85 22.52
CA ILE A 174 12.63 15.20 22.99
C ILE A 174 12.22 16.13 21.86
N LEU A 175 12.73 15.91 20.63
CA LEU A 175 12.58 16.84 19.50
C LEU A 175 11.12 17.11 19.11
N GLY A 176 10.20 16.17 19.35
CA GLY A 176 8.78 16.34 19.08
C GLY A 176 8.05 17.34 20.01
N THR A 177 8.64 17.64 21.17
CA THR A 177 7.99 18.41 22.25
C THR A 177 8.56 19.80 22.46
N ILE A 178 9.77 20.07 21.95
CA ILE A 178 10.47 21.34 22.15
C ILE A 178 10.06 22.41 21.14
N THR A 179 10.26 23.67 21.50
CA THR A 179 10.05 24.80 20.58
C THR A 179 11.19 24.90 19.58
N TRP A 180 10.95 25.60 18.45
CA TRP A 180 11.98 25.91 17.47
C TRP A 180 13.17 26.65 18.09
N LEU A 181 12.92 27.57 19.02
CA LEU A 181 13.98 28.31 19.72
C LEU A 181 14.87 27.36 20.54
N LYS A 182 14.26 26.44 21.31
CA LYS A 182 15.03 25.46 22.09
C LYS A 182 15.80 24.49 21.22
N PHE A 183 15.25 24.11 20.07
CA PHE A 183 15.98 23.35 19.09
C PHE A 183 17.21 24.11 18.56
N LYS A 184 17.07 25.41 18.21
CA LYS A 184 18.20 26.26 17.81
C LYS A 184 19.27 26.31 18.90
N ASP A 185 18.90 26.51 20.16
CA ASP A 185 19.86 26.50 21.28
C ASP A 185 20.68 25.20 21.32
N LEU A 186 20.00 24.05 21.21
CA LEU A 186 20.64 22.72 21.25
C LEU A 186 21.58 22.50 20.06
N ILE A 187 21.11 22.76 18.84
CA ILE A 187 21.90 22.48 17.64
C ILE A 187 23.07 23.46 17.48
N PHE A 188 22.92 24.72 17.90
CA PHE A 188 24.05 25.68 17.93
C PHE A 188 25.08 25.28 18.97
N GLY A 189 24.64 24.86 20.17
CA GLY A 189 25.54 24.42 21.23
C GLY A 189 26.35 23.18 20.86
N PHE A 190 25.84 22.36 19.94
CA PHE A 190 26.50 21.14 19.47
C PHE A 190 27.32 21.35 18.19
N ALA A 191 26.75 21.99 17.16
CA ALA A 191 27.33 22.05 15.83
C ALA A 191 28.38 23.16 15.65
N LEU A 192 28.42 24.13 16.57
CA LEU A 192 29.38 25.22 16.54
C LEU A 192 30.49 25.01 17.58
N PRO A 193 31.73 25.45 17.28
CA PRO A 193 32.81 25.38 18.24
C PRO A 193 32.51 26.31 19.43
N PRO A 194 33.08 26.02 20.62
CA PRO A 194 33.02 26.94 21.75
C PRO A 194 33.47 28.35 21.36
N LEU A 195 32.82 29.36 21.93
CA LEU A 195 33.14 30.78 21.69
C LEU A 195 32.98 31.23 20.22
N TRP A 196 32.20 30.52 19.38
CA TRP A 196 31.98 30.88 17.99
C TRP A 196 31.57 32.35 17.78
N GLN A 197 30.75 32.91 18.68
CA GLN A 197 30.35 34.32 18.63
C GLN A 197 31.55 35.27 18.81
N THR A 198 32.45 34.94 19.74
CA THR A 198 33.69 35.69 19.96
C THR A 198 34.59 35.59 18.74
N THR A 199 34.68 34.41 18.13
CA THR A 199 35.43 34.19 16.88
C THR A 199 34.90 35.07 15.75
N LEU A 200 33.58 35.11 15.52
CA LEU A 200 32.98 35.98 14.51
C LEU A 200 33.22 37.46 14.78
N LYS A 201 33.00 37.92 16.03
CA LYS A 201 33.28 39.31 16.42
C LYS A 201 34.75 39.68 16.19
N LEU A 202 35.66 38.75 16.44
CA LEU A 202 37.10 38.97 16.21
C LEU A 202 37.43 39.03 14.71
N ARG A 203 36.82 38.18 13.89
CA ARG A 203 36.99 38.23 12.42
C ARG A 203 36.50 39.56 11.87
N LEU A 204 35.32 40.00 12.28
CA LEU A 204 34.75 41.29 11.88
C LEU A 204 35.65 42.46 12.31
N ARG A 205 36.20 42.45 13.53
CA ARG A 205 37.14 43.49 13.99
C ARG A 205 38.48 43.48 13.23
N LYS A 206 38.94 42.30 12.81
CA LYS A 206 40.19 42.13 12.04
C LYS A 206 39.98 42.32 10.54
N LEU A 207 38.73 42.51 10.12
CA LEU A 207 38.39 42.79 8.75
C LEU A 207 39.02 44.11 8.35
N HIS A 208 39.99 44.04 7.45
CA HIS A 208 40.61 45.19 6.82
C HIS A 208 40.54 45.03 5.32
N MET A 209 40.60 46.16 4.62
CA MET A 209 40.68 46.21 3.18
C MET A 209 42.13 45.94 2.77
N SER A 210 42.35 45.03 1.82
CA SER A 210 43.70 44.79 1.29
C SER A 210 44.08 45.85 0.24
N GLU A 211 45.38 46.00 -0.02
CA GLU A 211 45.90 47.01 -0.96
C GLU A 211 45.41 46.82 -2.41
N THR A 212 45.07 45.58 -2.77
CA THR A 212 44.65 45.21 -4.13
C THR A 212 43.12 45.06 -4.25
N GLU A 213 42.39 45.24 -3.17
CA GLU A 213 40.95 45.06 -3.11
C GLU A 213 40.21 46.37 -3.43
N SER A 214 39.04 46.27 -4.08
CA SER A 214 38.17 47.43 -4.28
C SER A 214 37.31 47.71 -3.03
N PHE A 215 36.96 48.97 -2.79
CA PHE A 215 36.10 49.34 -1.66
C PHE A 215 34.74 48.61 -1.71
N LEU A 216 34.19 48.40 -2.91
CA LEU A 216 32.93 47.67 -3.09
C LEU A 216 33.05 46.22 -2.63
N THR A 217 34.15 45.54 -2.99
CA THR A 217 34.42 44.15 -2.57
C THR A 217 34.59 44.07 -1.05
N TYR A 218 35.36 45.00 -0.47
CA TYR A 218 35.57 45.08 0.98
C TYR A 218 34.26 45.32 1.74
N SER A 219 33.49 46.32 1.30
CA SER A 219 32.20 46.67 1.89
C SER A 219 31.18 45.54 1.75
N THR A 220 31.23 44.77 0.66
CA THR A 220 30.38 43.59 0.48
C THR A 220 30.78 42.48 1.44
N ARG A 221 32.08 42.20 1.61
CA ARG A 221 32.56 41.20 2.58
C ARG A 221 32.10 41.52 3.99
N GLY A 222 32.28 42.77 4.43
CA GLY A 222 31.86 43.18 5.78
C GLY A 222 30.35 43.10 6.03
N ARG A 223 29.52 43.25 4.99
CA ARG A 223 28.05 43.11 5.10
C ARG A 223 27.55 41.68 4.98
N CYS A 224 28.32 40.79 4.34
CA CYS A 224 27.97 39.38 4.14
C CYS A 224 28.56 38.45 5.20
N GLU A 225 29.48 38.94 6.04
CA GLU A 225 29.96 38.23 7.22
C GLU A 225 28.75 37.88 8.12
N PRO A 226 28.57 36.61 8.53
CA PRO A 226 27.40 36.23 9.30
C PRO A 226 27.41 36.87 10.70
N GLU A 227 26.61 37.93 10.84
CA GLU A 227 26.27 38.54 12.14
C GLU A 227 25.50 37.53 13.01
N PRO A 228 25.77 37.47 14.33
CA PRO A 228 25.00 36.66 15.26
C PRO A 228 23.56 37.17 15.31
N LEU A 229 22.62 36.30 14.91
CA LEU A 229 21.19 36.57 15.06
C LEU A 229 20.80 36.34 16.52
N TRP A 230 20.32 37.41 17.14
CA TRP A 230 19.71 37.43 18.48
C TRP A 230 18.36 36.71 18.46
#